data_AF-A0A1I2I1R7-F1
#
_entry.id   AF-A0A1I2I1R7-F1
#
_cell.length_a   1.000
_cell.length_b   1.000
_cell.length_c   1.000
_cell.angle_alpha   90.00
_cell.angle_beta   90.00
_cell.angle_gamma   90.00
#
_symmetry.space_group_name_H-M   'P 1'
#
loop_
_entity.id
_entity.type
_entity.pdbx_description
1 polymer ?
#
loop_
_entity_poly.entity_id
_entity_poly.type
_entity_poly.pdbx_seq_one_letter_code
_entity_poly.pdbx_strand_id
1 'polypeptide(L)'
;GKSTAFLLLQEGGAPIPFVNADLIGKVVGAAPSPDVLAQQIAEVTREHFLNNPTTFATETVFSDEVGSKLGYLQRAAEKGFRVVLLAVWIPSAALSIARVRRRVANGGHAVPEAKLARRYVQCMKNLQAALGFVEAAVVLDNSGAIEEGPKLVATLNKGRVIWTAANLPKGIADLLPGGGRADT
;
A
#
# COMPACT_ATOMS: atom_id res chain seq x y z
N GLY A 1 0.26 -0.58 11.05
CA GLY A 1 0.81 0.13 9.90
C GLY A 1 -0.28 0.39 8.89
N LYS A 2 -0.30 -0.36 7.77
CA LYS A 2 -1.25 -0.17 6.66
C LYS A 2 -2.71 -0.41 7.07
N SER A 3 -3.00 -1.56 7.68
CA SER A 3 -4.35 -1.87 8.16
C SER A 3 -4.83 -0.89 9.23
N THR A 4 -3.94 -0.45 10.13
CA THR A 4 -4.25 0.60 11.12
C THR A 4 -4.67 1.91 10.44
N ALA A 5 -3.90 2.36 9.43
CA ALA A 5 -4.22 3.58 8.70
C ALA A 5 -5.57 3.47 7.95
N PHE A 6 -5.87 2.30 7.39
CA PHE A 6 -7.17 2.05 6.76
C PHE A 6 -8.33 2.09 7.76
N LEU A 7 -8.18 1.44 8.92
CA LEU A 7 -9.22 1.42 9.96
C LEU A 7 -9.53 2.83 10.48
N LEU A 8 -8.51 3.67 10.70
CA LEU A 8 -8.71 5.06 11.10
C LEU A 8 -9.52 5.87 10.08
N LEU A 9 -9.42 5.55 8.79
CA LEU A 9 -10.21 6.20 7.73
C LEU A 9 -11.64 5.65 7.59
N GLN A 10 -11.96 4.54 8.25
CA GLN A 10 -13.32 3.97 8.28
C GLN A 10 -14.14 4.46 9.49
N GLU A 11 -13.50 5.09 10.49
CA GLU A 11 -14.21 5.60 11.66
C GLU A 11 -15.28 6.62 11.24
N GLY A 12 -16.55 6.30 11.51
CA GLY A 12 -17.71 7.14 11.19
C GLY A 12 -18.40 6.86 9.85
N GLY A 13 -17.91 5.89 9.05
CA GLY A 13 -18.51 5.47 7.78
C GLY A 13 -19.24 4.12 7.85
N ALA A 14 -20.03 3.81 6.81
CA ALA A 14 -20.53 2.45 6.61
C ALA A 14 -19.35 1.51 6.31
N PRO A 15 -19.30 0.31 6.90
CA PRO A 15 -18.20 -0.62 6.67
C PRO A 15 -18.18 -1.03 5.20
N ILE A 16 -17.03 -0.89 4.55
CA ILE A 16 -16.80 -1.41 3.19
C ILE A 16 -16.06 -2.76 3.26
N PRO A 17 -16.29 -3.69 2.33
CA PRO A 17 -15.52 -4.92 2.23
C PRO A 17 -14.01 -4.64 2.19
N PHE A 18 -13.23 -5.35 3.01
CA PHE A 18 -11.78 -5.20 3.09
C PHE A 18 -11.07 -6.51 2.71
N VAL A 19 -10.39 -6.50 1.56
CA VAL A 19 -9.65 -7.65 1.04
C VAL A 19 -8.19 -7.58 1.47
N ASN A 20 -7.82 -8.41 2.45
CA ASN A 20 -6.46 -8.51 2.98
C ASN A 20 -6.03 -9.98 3.09
N ALA A 21 -5.00 -10.36 2.33
CA ALA A 21 -4.50 -11.72 2.30
C ALA A 21 -3.94 -12.21 3.65
N ASP A 22 -3.35 -11.34 4.46
CA ASP A 22 -2.85 -11.72 5.80
C ASP A 22 -4.02 -12.05 6.74
N LEU A 23 -5.17 -11.36 6.60
CA LEU A 23 -6.39 -11.68 7.37
C LEU A 23 -7.02 -12.98 6.89
N ILE A 24 -7.09 -13.19 5.57
CA ILE A 24 -7.59 -14.44 4.99
C ILE A 24 -6.71 -15.62 5.44
N GLY A 25 -5.38 -15.45 5.46
CA GLY A 25 -4.42 -16.46 5.91
C GLY A 25 -4.66 -16.93 7.34
N LYS A 26 -5.14 -16.05 8.23
CA LYS A 26 -5.53 -16.43 9.60
C LYS A 26 -6.76 -17.33 9.64
N VAL A 27 -7.70 -17.14 8.69
CA VAL A 27 -8.92 -17.96 8.58
C VAL A 27 -8.59 -19.33 7.97
N VAL A 28 -7.75 -19.36 6.93
CA VAL A 28 -7.39 -20.61 6.23
C VAL A 28 -6.11 -21.26 6.77
N GLY A 29 -5.66 -20.90 7.98
CA GLY A 29 -4.35 -21.28 8.50
C GLY A 29 -4.09 -22.79 8.62
N ALA A 30 -5.14 -23.60 8.68
CA ALA A 30 -5.06 -25.06 8.70
C ALA A 30 -4.94 -25.71 7.29
N ALA A 31 -5.12 -24.94 6.21
CA ALA A 31 -5.02 -25.44 4.85
C ALA A 31 -3.55 -25.70 4.45
N PRO A 32 -3.28 -26.60 3.50
CA PRO A 32 -1.96 -26.72 2.88
C PRO A 32 -1.56 -25.40 2.22
N SER A 33 -0.33 -24.93 2.47
CA SER A 33 0.20 -23.67 1.92
C SER A 33 -0.75 -22.46 2.13
N PRO A 34 -1.11 -22.12 3.38
CA PRO A 34 -2.16 -21.15 3.68
C PRO A 34 -1.88 -19.76 3.09
N ASP A 35 -0.61 -19.36 2.99
CA ASP A 35 -0.21 -18.11 2.36
C ASP A 35 -0.57 -18.06 0.86
N VAL A 36 -0.35 -19.17 0.13
CA VAL A 36 -0.66 -19.25 -1.30
C VAL A 36 -2.17 -19.20 -1.51
N LEU A 37 -2.92 -19.99 -0.74
CA LEU A 37 -4.38 -20.02 -0.80
C LEU A 37 -4.96 -18.64 -0.46
N ALA A 38 -4.45 -17.98 0.57
CA ALA A 38 -4.91 -16.65 0.95
C ALA A 38 -4.67 -15.58 -0.12
N GLN A 39 -3.53 -15.65 -0.83
CA GLN A 39 -3.27 -14.76 -1.97
C GLN A 39 -4.23 -15.04 -3.14
N GLN A 40 -4.52 -16.32 -3.43
CA GLN A 40 -5.46 -16.71 -4.48
C GLN A 40 -6.88 -16.24 -4.17
N ILE A 41 -7.36 -16.46 -2.93
CA ILE A 41 -8.66 -15.97 -2.48
C ILE A 41 -8.71 -14.45 -2.60
N ALA A 42 -7.68 -13.74 -2.13
CA ALA A 42 -7.63 -12.27 -2.23
C ALA A 42 -7.64 -11.77 -3.68
N GLU A 43 -7.03 -12.48 -4.62
CA GLU A 43 -7.08 -12.14 -6.05
C GLU A 43 -8.47 -12.36 -6.63
N VAL A 44 -9.08 -13.54 -6.40
CA VAL A 44 -10.43 -13.86 -6.86
C VAL A 44 -11.46 -12.87 -6.30
N THR A 45 -11.37 -12.53 -5.02
CA THR A 45 -12.26 -11.54 -4.39
C THR A 45 -12.08 -10.14 -4.99
N ARG A 46 -10.84 -9.72 -5.27
CA ARG A 46 -10.55 -8.44 -5.94
C ARG A 46 -11.13 -8.39 -7.35
N GLU A 47 -10.99 -9.46 -8.13
CA GLU A 47 -11.57 -9.54 -9.47
C GLU A 47 -13.10 -9.59 -9.41
N HIS A 48 -13.68 -10.27 -8.42
CA HIS A 48 -15.13 -10.29 -8.22
C HIS A 48 -15.69 -8.87 -8.03
N PHE A 49 -15.12 -8.07 -7.11
CA PHE A 49 -15.56 -6.70 -6.90
C PHE A 49 -15.28 -5.79 -8.10
N LEU A 50 -14.18 -6.02 -8.82
CA LEU A 50 -13.88 -5.28 -10.04
C LEU A 50 -14.87 -5.60 -11.18
N ASN A 51 -15.41 -6.82 -11.24
CA ASN A 51 -16.40 -7.23 -12.24
C ASN A 51 -17.84 -6.95 -11.82
N ASN A 52 -18.11 -6.80 -10.52
CA ASN A 52 -19.41 -6.49 -9.94
C ASN A 52 -19.27 -5.20 -9.11
N PRO A 53 -19.37 -4.01 -9.74
CA PRO A 53 -18.89 -2.75 -9.18
C PRO A 53 -19.45 -2.47 -7.79
N THR A 54 -18.67 -2.81 -6.77
CA THR A 54 -18.97 -2.64 -5.36
C THR A 54 -17.84 -1.82 -4.76
N THR A 55 -18.13 -0.85 -3.90
CA THR A 55 -17.06 -0.12 -3.20
C THR A 55 -16.37 -1.08 -2.23
N PHE A 56 -15.04 -1.20 -2.32
CA PHE A 56 -14.24 -2.05 -1.43
C PHE A 56 -12.86 -1.43 -1.21
N ALA A 57 -12.16 -1.91 -0.20
CA ALA A 57 -10.75 -1.62 0.04
C ALA A 57 -9.93 -2.90 -0.09
N THR A 58 -8.68 -2.77 -0.51
CA THR A 58 -7.74 -3.89 -0.53
C THR A 58 -6.36 -3.49 -0.02
N GLU A 59 -5.77 -4.35 0.80
CA GLU A 59 -4.37 -4.23 1.22
C GLU A 59 -3.53 -5.21 0.41
N THR A 60 -2.43 -4.72 -0.17
CA THR A 60 -1.49 -5.56 -0.90
C THR A 60 -0.06 -5.10 -0.72
N VAL A 61 0.89 -6.01 -0.98
CA VAL A 61 2.30 -5.66 -1.12
C VAL A 61 2.49 -5.21 -2.56
N PHE A 62 2.73 -3.91 -2.75
CA PHE A 62 2.74 -3.25 -4.05
C PHE A 62 4.09 -3.38 -4.77
N SER A 63 4.69 -4.58 -4.74
CA SER A 63 6.09 -4.83 -5.11
C SER A 63 6.26 -5.84 -6.25
N ASP A 64 5.23 -6.10 -7.04
CA ASP A 64 5.33 -6.97 -8.20
C ASP A 64 6.16 -6.30 -9.29
N GLU A 65 6.95 -7.11 -10.01
CA GLU A 65 7.79 -6.62 -11.11
C GLU A 65 7.09 -6.72 -12.47
N VAL A 66 6.08 -7.57 -12.56
CA VAL A 66 5.33 -7.83 -13.80
C VAL A 66 4.27 -6.76 -14.10
N GLY A 67 4.12 -5.76 -13.21
CA GLY A 67 3.19 -4.64 -13.39
C GLY A 67 1.71 -4.99 -13.18
N SER A 68 1.39 -6.17 -12.67
CA SER A 68 0.02 -6.61 -12.43
C SER A 68 -0.73 -5.73 -11.45
N LYS A 69 -0.06 -5.15 -10.43
CA LYS A 69 -0.73 -4.27 -9.46
C LYS A 69 -1.02 -2.89 -10.03
N LEU A 70 -0.12 -2.34 -10.84
CA LEU A 70 -0.38 -1.10 -11.57
C LEU A 70 -1.51 -1.29 -12.59
N GLY A 71 -1.46 -2.38 -13.36
CA GLY A 71 -2.51 -2.76 -14.30
C GLY A 71 -3.86 -2.99 -13.63
N TYR A 72 -3.88 -3.52 -12.40
CA TYR A 72 -5.11 -3.63 -11.61
C TYR A 72 -5.74 -2.26 -11.31
N LEU A 73 -4.93 -1.27 -10.89
CA LEU A 73 -5.45 0.09 -10.64
C LEU A 73 -5.95 0.76 -11.92
N GLN A 74 -5.27 0.56 -13.05
CA GLN A 74 -5.68 1.08 -14.36
C GLN A 74 -7.01 0.47 -14.79
N ARG A 75 -7.15 -0.87 -14.74
CA ARG A 75 -8.43 -1.54 -15.04
C ARG A 75 -9.55 -1.10 -14.12
N ALA A 76 -9.27 -0.82 -12.85
CA ALA A 76 -10.28 -0.26 -11.95
C ALA A 76 -10.77 1.11 -12.41
N ALA A 77 -9.85 2.02 -12.75
CA ALA A 77 -10.21 3.31 -13.33
C ALA A 77 -11.00 3.18 -14.64
N GLU A 78 -10.58 2.32 -15.56
CA GLU A 78 -11.29 2.05 -16.83
C GLU A 78 -12.72 1.53 -16.61
N LYS A 79 -12.96 0.82 -15.51
CA LYS A 79 -14.29 0.34 -15.11
C LYS A 79 -15.11 1.35 -14.30
N GLY A 80 -14.64 2.59 -14.20
CA GLY A 80 -15.36 3.68 -13.54
C GLY A 80 -15.15 3.77 -12.02
N PHE A 81 -14.20 3.02 -11.45
CA PHE A 81 -13.84 3.21 -10.05
C PHE A 81 -13.06 4.50 -9.86
N ARG A 82 -13.36 5.22 -8.77
CA ARG A 82 -12.46 6.24 -8.23
C ARG A 82 -11.40 5.55 -7.38
N VAL A 83 -10.21 5.38 -7.94
CA VAL A 83 -9.10 4.72 -7.24
C VAL A 83 -8.47 5.69 -6.25
N VAL A 84 -8.63 5.40 -4.95
CA VAL A 84 -7.98 6.14 -3.86
C VAL A 84 -6.85 5.31 -3.28
N LEU A 85 -5.62 5.82 -3.38
CA LEU A 85 -4.42 5.15 -2.88
C LEU A 85 -4.03 5.65 -1.49
N LEU A 86 -4.03 4.75 -0.50
CA LEU A 86 -3.43 5.01 0.81
C LEU A 86 -2.01 4.42 0.87
N ALA A 87 -1.00 5.28 0.79
CA ALA A 87 0.40 4.88 0.80
C ALA A 87 1.01 5.10 2.20
N VAL A 88 1.55 4.04 2.80
CA VAL A 88 2.31 4.13 4.06
C VAL A 88 3.78 3.90 3.77
N TRP A 89 4.57 4.97 3.87
CA TRP A 89 5.98 4.99 3.53
C TRP A 89 6.87 4.82 4.75
N ILE A 90 8.07 4.27 4.52
CA ILE A 90 9.17 4.20 5.49
C ILE A 90 10.50 4.53 4.80
N PRO A 91 11.48 5.11 5.51
CA PRO A 91 12.70 5.67 4.92
C PRO A 91 13.68 4.67 4.33
N SER A 92 13.61 3.39 4.69
CA SER A 92 14.59 2.42 4.19
C SER A 92 14.13 0.97 4.25
N ALA A 93 14.75 0.15 3.39
CA ALA A 93 14.68 -1.31 3.48
C ALA A 93 15.17 -1.82 4.84
N ALA A 94 16.20 -1.21 5.42
CA ALA A 94 16.73 -1.57 6.73
C ALA A 94 15.68 -1.40 7.84
N LEU A 95 14.92 -0.29 7.83
CA LEU A 95 13.81 -0.11 8.77
C LEU A 95 12.68 -1.11 8.51
N SER A 96 12.39 -1.44 7.25
CA SER A 96 11.43 -2.49 6.91
C SER A 96 11.83 -3.84 7.51
N ILE A 97 13.10 -4.21 7.37
CA ILE A 97 13.67 -5.46 7.91
C ILE A 97 13.58 -5.45 9.43
N ALA A 98 13.99 -4.37 10.09
CA ALA A 98 13.92 -4.24 11.54
C ALA A 98 12.49 -4.41 12.06
N ARG A 99 11.50 -3.82 11.37
CA ARG A 99 10.08 -3.96 11.74
C ARG A 99 9.54 -5.38 11.51
N VAL A 100 9.96 -6.05 10.44
CA VAL A 100 9.62 -7.46 10.23
C VAL A 100 10.24 -8.34 11.32
N ARG A 101 11.52 -8.14 11.67
CA ARG A 101 12.19 -8.88 12.76
C ARG A 101 11.45 -8.72 14.08
N ARG A 102 11.06 -7.48 14.46
CA ARG A 102 10.26 -7.21 15.67
C ARG A 102 8.90 -7.95 15.63
N ARG A 103 8.23 -7.98 14.48
CA ARG A 103 6.96 -8.70 14.34
C ARG A 103 7.14 -10.22 14.45
N VAL A 104 8.21 -10.78 13.90
CA VAL A 104 8.54 -12.20 14.01
C VAL A 104 8.80 -12.58 15.46
N ALA A 105 9.54 -11.75 16.21
CA ALA A 105 9.73 -11.93 17.64
C ALA A 105 8.40 -11.95 18.44
N ASN A 106 7.37 -11.29 17.92
CA ASN A 106 6.01 -11.27 18.49
C ASN A 106 5.07 -12.32 17.86
N GLY A 107 5.59 -13.37 17.23
CA GLY A 107 4.80 -14.49 16.68
C GLY A 107 4.33 -14.31 15.23
N GLY A 108 4.86 -13.34 14.48
CA GLY A 108 4.59 -13.18 13.05
C GLY A 108 5.42 -14.07 12.12
N HIS A 109 5.05 -14.12 10.84
CA HIS A 109 5.78 -14.89 9.82
C HIS A 109 7.08 -14.20 9.37
N ALA A 110 8.14 -14.99 9.22
CA ALA A 110 9.45 -14.54 8.76
C ALA A 110 9.49 -14.36 7.24
N VAL A 111 10.19 -13.32 6.77
CA VAL A 111 10.41 -13.08 5.35
C VAL A 111 11.90 -12.90 5.10
N PRO A 112 12.50 -13.58 4.11
CA PRO A 112 13.93 -13.41 3.81
C PRO A 112 14.29 -11.94 3.56
N GLU A 113 15.40 -11.48 4.13
CA GLU A 113 15.80 -10.07 4.08
C GLU A 113 16.09 -9.59 2.66
N ALA A 114 16.73 -10.43 1.84
CA ALA A 114 16.94 -10.16 0.43
C ALA A 114 15.61 -9.92 -0.31
N LYS A 115 14.55 -10.66 0.05
CA LYS A 115 13.20 -10.45 -0.49
C LYS A 115 12.62 -9.13 -0.02
N LEU A 116 12.84 -8.72 1.23
CA LEU A 116 12.39 -7.42 1.75
C LEU A 116 13.08 -6.24 1.08
N ALA A 117 14.40 -6.32 0.85
CA ALA A 117 15.16 -5.27 0.17
C ALA A 117 14.68 -5.08 -1.28
N ARG A 118 14.54 -6.16 -2.04
CA ARG A 118 13.98 -6.12 -3.40
C ARG A 118 12.56 -5.55 -3.42
N ARG A 119 11.71 -6.00 -2.49
CA ARG A 119 10.33 -5.51 -2.37
C ARG A 119 10.27 -4.02 -2.09
N TYR A 120 11.17 -3.51 -1.24
CA TYR A 120 11.22 -2.08 -0.93
C TYR A 120 11.44 -1.25 -2.19
N VAL A 121 12.47 -1.58 -2.98
CA VAL A 121 12.79 -0.87 -4.24
C VAL A 121 11.62 -0.93 -5.20
N GLN A 122 11.03 -2.10 -5.41
CA GLN A 122 9.91 -2.25 -6.35
C GLN A 122 8.64 -1.54 -5.86
N CYS A 123 8.35 -1.56 -4.55
CA CYS A 123 7.27 -0.78 -3.95
C CYS A 123 7.40 0.71 -4.25
N MET A 124 8.61 1.27 -4.13
CA MET A 124 8.83 2.70 -4.38
C MET A 124 8.58 3.06 -5.86
N LYS A 125 9.08 2.22 -6.78
CA LYS A 125 8.84 2.39 -8.23
C LYS A 125 7.35 2.32 -8.57
N ASN A 126 6.66 1.29 -8.09
CA ASN A 126 5.23 1.12 -8.34
C ASN A 126 4.43 2.27 -7.70
N LEU A 127 4.78 2.67 -6.47
CA LEU A 127 4.14 3.80 -5.80
C LEU A 127 4.28 5.09 -6.61
N GLN A 128 5.49 5.43 -7.04
CA GLN A 128 5.74 6.62 -7.86
C GLN A 128 4.90 6.61 -9.14
N ALA A 129 4.85 5.47 -9.84
CA ALA A 129 4.01 5.31 -11.03
C ALA A 129 2.51 5.51 -10.71
N ALA A 130 2.01 4.89 -9.64
CA ALA A 130 0.61 5.00 -9.23
C ALA A 130 0.22 6.44 -8.86
N LEU A 131 1.08 7.16 -8.14
CA LEU A 131 0.86 8.56 -7.76
C LEU A 131 0.63 9.47 -8.98
N GLY A 132 1.10 9.08 -10.17
CA GLY A 132 0.89 9.84 -11.40
C GLY A 132 -0.49 9.73 -12.03
N PHE A 133 -1.30 8.70 -11.71
CA PHE A 133 -2.57 8.46 -12.43
C PHE A 133 -3.78 8.16 -11.55
N VAL A 134 -3.61 7.79 -10.27
CA VAL A 134 -4.77 7.53 -9.41
C VAL A 134 -5.61 8.78 -9.19
N GLU A 135 -6.92 8.61 -8.96
CA GLU A 135 -7.86 9.72 -8.72
C GLU A 135 -7.42 10.53 -7.51
N ALA A 136 -7.12 9.87 -6.39
CA ALA A 136 -6.59 10.51 -5.20
C ALA A 136 -5.53 9.64 -4.54
N ALA A 137 -4.57 10.28 -3.86
CA ALA A 137 -3.63 9.58 -3.02
C ALA A 137 -3.39 10.31 -1.70
N VAL A 138 -3.26 9.53 -0.64
CA VAL A 138 -2.89 9.97 0.71
C VAL A 138 -1.57 9.30 1.04
N VAL A 139 -0.52 10.08 1.23
CA VAL A 139 0.82 9.60 1.57
C VAL A 139 1.07 9.86 3.05
N LEU A 140 1.37 8.78 3.76
CA LEU A 140 1.64 8.79 5.19
C LEU A 140 3.10 8.41 5.44
N ASP A 141 3.81 9.24 6.21
CA ASP A 141 5.13 8.91 6.74
C ASP A 141 4.99 8.08 8.01
N ASN A 142 5.58 6.89 8.01
CA ASN A 142 5.65 6.02 9.17
C ASN A 142 7.13 5.77 9.56
N SER A 143 7.99 6.78 9.44
CA SER A 143 9.41 6.74 9.82
C SER A 143 9.65 6.72 11.33
N GLY A 144 8.73 7.31 12.11
CA GLY A 144 8.84 7.45 13.57
C GLY A 144 8.70 6.15 14.37
N ALA A 145 8.61 6.32 15.69
CA ALA A 145 8.33 5.21 16.60
C ALA A 145 6.97 4.56 16.27
N ILE A 146 6.84 3.25 16.52
CA ILE A 146 5.61 2.52 16.19
C ILE A 146 4.38 3.14 16.87
N GLU A 147 4.54 3.62 18.11
CA GLU A 147 3.45 4.16 18.92
C GLU A 147 3.01 5.57 18.46
N GLU A 148 3.84 6.30 17.72
CA GLU A 148 3.46 7.58 17.12
C GLU A 148 2.51 7.40 15.93
N GLY A 149 2.50 6.20 15.34
CA GLY A 149 1.70 5.92 14.16
C GLY A 149 2.13 6.69 12.89
N PRO A 150 1.42 6.44 11.78
CA PRO A 150 1.68 7.13 10.52
C PRO A 150 1.16 8.58 10.53
N LYS A 151 1.96 9.51 10.00
CA LYS A 151 1.64 10.95 9.91
C LYS A 151 1.36 11.35 8.47
N LEU A 152 0.31 12.14 8.23
CA LEU A 152 -0.01 12.66 6.90
C LEU A 152 1.05 13.65 6.43
N VAL A 153 1.59 13.44 5.23
CA VAL A 153 2.68 14.26 4.69
C VAL A 153 2.45 14.73 3.26
N ALA A 154 1.60 14.07 2.49
CA ALA A 154 1.15 14.59 1.19
C ALA A 154 -0.23 14.08 0.80
N THR A 155 -0.97 14.90 0.05
CA THR A 155 -2.19 14.49 -0.64
C THR A 155 -2.11 14.86 -2.12
N LEU A 156 -2.58 13.97 -2.98
CA LEU A 156 -2.59 14.17 -4.42
C LEU A 156 -3.99 13.94 -4.98
N ASN A 157 -4.28 14.62 -6.08
CA ASN A 157 -5.50 14.45 -6.88
C ASN A 157 -5.11 14.44 -8.36
N LYS A 158 -5.45 13.36 -9.08
CA LYS A 158 -5.17 13.16 -10.52
C LYS A 158 -3.74 13.52 -10.91
N GLY A 159 -2.77 12.92 -10.21
CA GLY A 159 -1.35 13.14 -10.47
C GLY A 159 -0.78 14.49 -10.01
N ARG A 160 -1.60 15.36 -9.40
CA ARG A 160 -1.16 16.68 -8.91
C ARG A 160 -1.08 16.68 -7.40
N VAL A 161 0.02 17.22 -6.87
CA VAL A 161 0.16 17.46 -5.43
C VAL A 161 -0.78 18.60 -5.03
N ILE A 162 -1.67 18.32 -4.07
CA ILE A 162 -2.65 19.29 -3.53
C ILE A 162 -2.16 19.89 -2.23
N TRP A 163 -1.44 19.11 -1.43
CA TRP A 163 -0.91 19.56 -0.14
C TRP A 163 0.30 18.72 0.25
N THR A 164 1.23 19.35 0.97
CA THR A 164 2.36 18.70 1.64
C THR A 164 2.55 19.25 3.04
N ALA A 165 3.07 18.43 3.96
CA ALA A 165 3.52 18.90 5.25
C ALA A 165 4.75 19.82 5.08
N ALA A 166 4.92 20.79 5.99
CA ALA A 166 6.07 21.70 5.98
C ALA A 166 7.41 20.96 6.03
N ASN A 167 7.48 19.88 6.81
CA ASN A 167 8.65 19.01 6.92
C ASN A 167 8.42 17.73 6.12
N LEU A 168 8.50 17.82 4.79
CA LEU A 168 8.37 16.66 3.91
C LEU A 168 9.67 15.85 3.88
N PRO A 169 9.65 14.54 4.22
CA PRO A 169 10.84 13.70 4.08
C PRO A 169 11.34 13.65 2.63
N LYS A 170 12.66 13.78 2.43
CA LYS A 170 13.27 13.78 1.09
C LYS A 170 12.85 12.57 0.25
N GLY A 171 12.86 11.37 0.83
CA GLY A 171 12.48 10.16 0.12
C GLY A 171 11.00 10.12 -0.30
N ILE A 172 10.13 10.96 0.27
CA ILE A 172 8.76 11.16 -0.21
C ILE A 172 8.74 12.23 -1.30
N ALA A 173 9.47 13.34 -1.13
CA ALA A 173 9.59 14.37 -2.15
C ALA A 173 10.02 13.78 -3.51
N ASP A 174 10.99 12.85 -3.50
CA ASP A 174 11.48 12.15 -4.70
C ASP A 174 10.41 11.24 -5.38
N LEU A 175 9.38 10.83 -4.63
CA LEU A 175 8.26 10.02 -5.15
C LEU A 175 7.12 10.86 -5.73
N LEU A 176 7.02 12.14 -5.35
CA LEU A 176 5.91 12.98 -5.79
C LEU A 176 6.08 13.36 -7.28
N PRO A 177 4.98 13.40 -8.06
CA PRO A 177 5.01 13.92 -9.42
C PRO A 177 5.60 15.34 -9.47
N GLY A 178 6.53 15.59 -10.40
CA GLY A 178 7.21 16.89 -10.53
C GLY A 178 8.39 17.12 -9.58
N GLY A 179 8.79 16.12 -8.78
CA GLY A 179 9.98 16.17 -7.91
C GLY A 179 11.33 16.10 -8.64
N GLY A 180 11.33 15.96 -9.97
CA GLY A 180 12.50 16.20 -10.80
C GLY A 180 12.65 17.69 -11.05
N ARG A 181 13.78 18.27 -10.64
CA ARG A 181 14.17 19.66 -10.89
C ARG A 181 13.68 20.17 -12.24
N ALA A 182 13.07 21.35 -12.22
CA ALA A 182 13.05 22.25 -13.35
C ALA A 182 14.49 22.44 -13.87
N ASP A 183 14.67 22.26 -15.17
CA ASP A 183 15.84 22.75 -15.88
C ASP A 183 15.93 24.27 -15.70
N THR A 184 16.96 24.73 -15.00
CA THR A 184 17.56 26.07 -15.12
C THR A 184 19.04 25.98 -14.78
#